data_AF-A0A0D7BHW3-F1
#
_entry.id   AF-A0A0D7BHW3-F1
#
_cell.length_a   1.000
_cell.length_b   1.000
_cell.length_c   1.000
_cell.angle_alpha   90.00
_cell.angle_beta   90.00
_cell.angle_gamma   90.00
#
_symmetry.space_group_name_H-M   'P 1'
#
loop_
_entity.id
_entity.type
_entity.pdbx_description
1 polymer ?
#
loop_
_entity_poly.entity_id
_entity_poly.type
_entity_poly.pdbx_seq_one_letter_code
_entity_poly.pdbx_strand_id
1 'polypeptide(L)'
;MESTLTWWNVALAFCFIALNAGISKVHSLGIGAALITAAVRCVVQLALVGLLLQSVFESNSPWAVAGIVLLLNLLGAFETIVNKAKRRHEQMFQSVICGLLCSTIPTSIIGVRFAMAIEPFWTPSQYIPIVGMLCGSTISGIVVGVTYVLKELHENRDKVEVYLAFGATRMEACKPIAIDALVLALTPVINQMSVLGIIAIPGMMTGAILGGTSVQQAAKLQMIIMFMISSSTTLATMFTTAYAIATVVDAEHRIRSERIYSGKIELVPVEKVKSGLLIVGMTCTGWYRRQFGRNHHIPAGDYDLDARGRLMSQG
;
A
#
# COMPACT_ATOMS: atom_id res chain seq x y z
N MET A 1 38.21 7.84 6.93
CA MET A 1 37.47 8.92 7.60
C MET A 1 36.00 8.69 7.31
N GLU A 2 35.25 8.12 8.25
CA GLU A 2 33.80 8.00 8.08
C GLU A 2 33.20 9.41 8.17
N SER A 3 32.55 9.87 7.10
CA SER A 3 31.82 11.14 7.12
C SER A 3 30.59 10.98 7.99
N THR A 4 30.66 11.42 9.24
CA THR A 4 29.53 11.42 10.17
C THR A 4 28.42 12.32 9.62
N LEU A 5 27.29 11.72 9.27
CA LEU A 5 26.15 12.45 8.75
C LEU A 5 25.47 13.21 9.89
N THR A 6 25.38 14.53 9.76
CA THR A 6 24.72 15.39 10.74
C THR A 6 23.32 15.80 10.24
N TRP A 7 22.49 16.31 11.15
CA TRP A 7 21.17 16.87 10.81
C TRP A 7 21.26 18.01 9.79
N TRP A 8 22.41 18.71 9.72
CA TRP A 8 22.66 19.71 8.70
C TRP A 8 22.66 19.13 7.28
N ASN A 9 23.22 17.94 7.09
CA ASN A 9 23.23 17.26 5.79
C ASN A 9 21.80 16.89 5.35
N VAL A 10 20.96 16.48 6.30
CA VAL A 10 19.54 16.21 6.05
C VAL A 10 18.79 17.49 5.68
N ALA A 11 19.06 18.61 6.37
CA ALA A 11 18.48 19.91 6.06
C ALA A 11 18.90 20.41 4.66
N LEU A 12 20.18 20.23 4.29
CA LEU A 12 20.66 20.54 2.95
C LEU A 12 19.95 19.70 1.88
N ALA A 13 19.76 18.40 2.10
CA ALA A 13 19.01 17.55 1.17
C ALA A 13 17.53 17.96 1.08
N PHE A 14 16.93 18.43 2.18
CA PHE A 14 15.56 18.92 2.20
C PHE A 14 15.37 20.17 1.32
N CYS A 15 16.40 20.99 1.13
CA CYS A 15 16.35 22.14 0.21
C CYS A 15 16.03 21.74 -1.24
N PHE A 16 16.42 20.54 -1.68
CA PHE A 16 16.03 20.06 -3.02
C PHE A 16 14.51 19.84 -3.15
N ILE A 17 13.86 19.35 -2.09
CA ILE A 17 12.40 19.23 -2.06
C ILE A 17 11.74 20.61 -2.00
N ALA A 18 12.31 21.55 -1.23
CA ALA A 18 11.83 22.93 -1.16
C ALA A 18 11.90 23.62 -2.53
N LEU A 19 12.98 23.41 -3.28
CA LEU A 19 13.13 23.91 -4.65
C LEU A 19 12.05 23.31 -5.58
N ASN A 20 11.83 21.99 -5.53
CA ASN A 20 10.78 21.34 -6.31
C ASN A 20 9.38 21.87 -5.97
N ALA A 21 9.11 22.16 -4.69
CA ALA A 21 7.86 22.78 -4.26
C ALA A 21 7.72 24.21 -4.79
N GLY A 22 8.82 24.97 -4.83
CA GLY A 22 8.88 26.30 -5.45
C GLY A 22 8.54 26.26 -6.94
N ILE A 23 9.18 25.37 -7.70
CA ILE A 23 8.90 25.15 -9.14
C ILE A 23 7.43 24.73 -9.33
N SER A 24 6.93 23.82 -8.50
CA SER A 24 5.51 23.40 -8.54
C SER A 24 4.55 24.56 -8.31
N LYS A 25 4.93 25.57 -7.52
CA LYS A 25 4.10 26.76 -7.28
C LYS A 25 4.13 27.70 -8.50
N VAL A 26 5.29 27.87 -9.13
CA VAL A 26 5.45 28.68 -10.36
C VAL A 26 4.64 28.07 -11.51
N HIS A 27 4.70 26.75 -11.68
CA HIS A 27 3.96 26.04 -12.74
C HIS A 27 2.53 25.61 -12.33
N SER A 28 2.04 26.01 -11.16
CA SER A 28 0.69 25.68 -10.65
C SER A 28 0.33 24.18 -10.68
N LEU A 29 1.32 23.31 -10.44
CA LEU A 29 1.14 21.85 -10.53
C LEU A 29 0.32 21.25 -9.37
N GLY A 30 0.09 22.01 -8.28
CA GLY A 30 -0.70 21.56 -7.12
C GLY A 30 -0.05 20.49 -6.24
N ILE A 31 1.18 20.06 -6.51
CA ILE A 31 1.87 18.98 -5.79
C ILE A 31 2.84 19.47 -4.70
N GLY A 32 3.26 20.74 -4.71
CA GLY A 32 4.29 21.25 -3.80
C GLY A 32 4.00 21.01 -2.31
N ALA A 33 2.77 21.28 -1.86
CA ALA A 33 2.37 21.02 -0.47
C ALA A 33 2.38 19.52 -0.12
N ALA A 34 1.99 18.66 -1.06
CA ALA A 34 2.05 17.21 -0.88
C ALA A 34 3.50 16.70 -0.79
N LEU A 35 4.43 17.27 -1.56
CA LEU A 35 5.86 16.94 -1.48
C LEU A 35 6.46 17.34 -0.12
N ILE A 36 6.20 18.57 0.34
CA ILE A 36 6.75 19.07 1.60
C ILE A 36 6.21 18.26 2.78
N THR A 37 4.89 18.03 2.81
CA THR A 37 4.27 17.22 3.87
C THR A 37 4.80 15.79 3.88
N ALA A 38 4.99 15.17 2.71
CA ALA A 38 5.60 13.84 2.60
C ALA A 38 7.07 13.82 3.06
N ALA A 39 7.86 14.84 2.70
CA ALA A 39 9.27 14.93 3.09
C ALA A 39 9.44 15.15 4.60
N VAL A 40 8.65 16.05 5.20
CA VAL A 40 8.65 16.25 6.66
C VAL A 40 8.24 14.97 7.38
N ARG A 41 7.18 14.30 6.91
CA ARG A 41 6.75 13.01 7.45
C ARG A 41 7.86 11.96 7.37
N CYS A 42 8.57 11.90 6.24
CA CYS A 42 9.70 10.98 6.02
C CYS A 42 10.80 11.22 7.06
N VAL A 43 11.23 12.46 7.26
CA VAL A 43 12.28 12.81 8.24
C VAL A 43 11.86 12.39 9.65
N VAL A 44 10.64 12.75 10.07
CA VAL A 44 10.13 12.42 11.40
C VAL A 44 10.00 10.90 11.59
N GLN A 45 9.43 10.19 10.61
CA GLN A 45 9.27 8.73 10.69
C GLN A 45 10.61 8.01 10.75
N LEU A 46 11.58 8.39 9.92
CA LEU A 46 12.88 7.73 9.88
C LEU A 46 13.71 8.02 11.13
N ALA A 47 13.63 9.24 11.68
CA ALA A 47 14.25 9.58 12.95
C ALA A 47 13.67 8.77 14.12
N LEU A 48 12.33 8.67 14.19
CA LEU A 48 11.66 7.86 15.23
C LEU A 48 12.01 6.38 15.10
N VAL A 49 11.98 5.82 13.88
CA VAL A 49 12.35 4.43 13.63
C VAL A 49 13.81 4.17 14.01
N GLY A 50 14.73 5.10 13.72
CA GLY A 50 16.12 5.00 14.14
C GLY A 50 16.28 4.86 15.65
N LEU A 51 15.54 5.65 16.43
CA LEU A 51 15.54 5.57 17.89
C LEU A 51 14.89 4.27 18.41
N LEU A 52 13.76 3.88 17.82
CA LEU A 52 13.01 2.69 18.24
C LEU A 52 13.75 1.38 17.96
N LEU A 53 14.39 1.26 16.78
CA LEU A 53 15.04 0.03 16.37
C LEU A 53 16.19 -0.37 17.31
N GLN A 54 16.90 0.60 17.89
CA GLN A 54 17.97 0.31 18.83
C GLN A 54 17.46 -0.47 20.06
N SER A 55 16.41 0.03 20.71
CA SER A 55 15.81 -0.65 21.87
C SER A 55 15.23 -2.02 21.53
N VAL A 56 14.72 -2.18 20.31
CA VAL A 56 14.18 -3.45 19.83
C VAL A 56 15.30 -4.47 19.62
N PHE A 57 16.40 -4.07 19.01
CA PHE A 57 17.55 -4.94 18.74
C PHE A 57 18.18 -5.42 20.05
N GLU A 58 18.23 -4.57 21.08
CA GLU A 58 18.71 -4.92 22.41
C GLU A 58 17.81 -5.93 23.15
N SER A 59 16.49 -5.90 22.92
CA SER A 59 15.55 -6.81 23.59
C SER A 59 15.69 -8.28 23.18
N ASN A 60 16.19 -8.54 21.97
CA ASN A 60 16.35 -9.84 21.33
C ASN A 60 15.22 -10.86 21.60
N SER A 61 13.97 -10.38 21.70
CA SER A 61 12.80 -11.20 22.02
C SER A 61 12.01 -11.51 20.74
N PRO A 62 11.71 -12.79 20.45
CA PRO A 62 10.91 -13.17 19.28
C PRO A 62 9.52 -12.49 19.25
N TRP A 63 8.94 -12.27 20.42
CA TRP A 63 7.64 -11.61 20.58
C TRP A 63 7.68 -10.13 20.24
N ALA A 64 8.79 -9.44 20.56
CA ALA A 64 8.99 -8.05 20.18
C ALA A 64 9.08 -7.91 18.66
N VAL A 65 9.81 -8.81 18.00
CA VAL A 65 9.92 -8.85 16.52
C VAL A 65 8.57 -9.13 15.88
N ALA A 66 7.83 -10.13 16.39
CA ALA A 66 6.49 -10.44 15.89
C ALA A 66 5.52 -9.25 16.07
N GLY A 67 5.57 -8.56 17.22
CA GLY A 67 4.78 -7.37 17.49
C GLY A 67 5.06 -6.23 16.51
N ILE A 68 6.33 -5.99 16.17
CA ILE A 68 6.72 -4.96 15.18
C ILE A 68 6.28 -5.36 13.78
N VAL A 69 6.43 -6.62 13.40
CA VAL A 69 5.98 -7.11 12.09
C VAL A 69 4.47 -6.96 11.95
N LEU A 70 3.69 -7.28 12.99
CA LEU A 70 2.26 -7.03 13.01
C LEU A 70 1.94 -5.54 12.93
N LEU A 71 2.65 -4.70 13.70
CA LEU A 71 2.49 -3.25 13.67
C LEU A 71 2.75 -2.69 12.26
N LEU A 72 3.81 -3.13 11.58
CA LEU A 72 4.13 -2.71 10.22
C LEU A 72 3.00 -3.07 9.24
N ASN A 73 2.46 -4.28 9.32
CA ASN A 73 1.34 -4.70 8.48
C ASN A 73 0.07 -3.90 8.76
N LEU A 74 -0.24 -3.64 10.04
CA LEU A 74 -1.38 -2.81 10.44
C LEU A 74 -1.24 -1.37 9.93
N LEU A 75 -0.11 -0.72 10.22
CA LEU A 75 0.18 0.63 9.74
C LEU A 75 0.15 0.70 8.20
N GLY A 76 0.64 -0.35 7.54
CA GLY A 76 0.58 -0.51 6.09
C GLY A 76 -0.84 -0.56 5.54
N ALA A 77 -1.71 -1.35 6.16
CA ALA A 77 -3.13 -1.41 5.80
C ALA A 77 -3.84 -0.08 6.05
N PHE A 78 -3.55 0.61 7.15
CA PHE A 78 -4.08 1.95 7.44
C PHE A 78 -3.64 2.97 6.39
N GLU A 79 -2.34 3.03 6.08
CA GLU A 79 -1.79 3.95 5.07
C GLU A 79 -2.42 3.71 3.70
N THR A 80 -2.61 2.44 3.34
CA THR A 80 -3.26 2.03 2.09
C THR A 80 -4.63 2.68 1.94
N ILE A 81 -5.45 2.61 2.99
CA ILE A 81 -6.81 3.13 2.95
C ILE A 81 -6.79 4.64 3.01
N VAL A 82 -6.15 5.21 4.04
CA VAL A 82 -6.27 6.64 4.36
C VAL A 82 -5.65 7.50 3.26
N ASN A 83 -4.46 7.15 2.79
CA ASN A 83 -3.63 8.04 1.98
C ASN A 83 -3.46 7.60 0.52
N LYS A 84 -3.50 6.29 0.23
CA LYS A 84 -3.15 5.77 -1.11
C LYS A 84 -4.33 5.38 -1.98
N ALA A 85 -5.40 4.83 -1.42
CA ALA A 85 -6.55 4.34 -2.17
C ALA A 85 -7.50 5.48 -2.56
N LYS A 86 -7.58 5.79 -3.86
CA LYS A 86 -8.49 6.80 -4.42
C LYS A 86 -9.94 6.33 -4.52
N ARG A 87 -10.16 5.03 -4.75
CA ARG A 87 -11.47 4.37 -4.73
C ARG A 87 -11.45 3.26 -3.68
N ARG A 88 -12.56 3.06 -2.98
CA ARG A 88 -12.64 2.13 -1.84
C ARG A 88 -13.90 1.29 -1.89
N HIS A 89 -13.87 0.16 -1.18
CA HIS A 89 -15.04 -0.66 -0.91
C HIS A 89 -15.22 -0.87 0.60
N GLU A 90 -16.43 -1.23 1.02
CA GLU A 90 -16.85 -1.33 2.43
C GLU A 90 -15.90 -2.17 3.31
N GLN A 91 -15.37 -3.27 2.76
CA GLN A 91 -14.50 -4.21 3.48
C GLN A 91 -13.01 -4.08 3.12
N MET A 92 -12.58 -2.93 2.60
CA MET A 92 -11.22 -2.75 2.10
C MET A 92 -10.15 -2.98 3.17
N PHE A 93 -10.39 -2.58 4.43
CA PHE A 93 -9.43 -2.83 5.50
C PHE A 93 -9.20 -4.32 5.74
N GLN A 94 -10.27 -5.09 5.81
CA GLN A 94 -10.21 -6.54 6.01
C GLN A 94 -9.53 -7.23 4.83
N SER A 95 -9.87 -6.83 3.60
CA SER A 95 -9.23 -7.35 2.39
C SER A 95 -7.72 -7.10 2.41
N VAL A 96 -7.29 -5.87 2.65
CA VAL A 96 -5.87 -5.47 2.62
C VAL A 96 -5.07 -6.12 3.74
N ILE A 97 -5.57 -6.11 4.98
CA ILE A 97 -4.83 -6.70 6.10
C ILE A 97 -4.71 -8.21 5.94
N CYS A 98 -5.78 -8.90 5.52
CA CYS A 98 -5.71 -10.34 5.24
C CYS A 98 -4.76 -10.64 4.08
N GLY A 99 -4.81 -9.86 3.00
CA GLY A 99 -3.89 -10.01 1.87
C GLY A 99 -2.44 -9.82 2.26
N LEU A 100 -2.13 -8.82 3.10
CA LEU A 100 -0.78 -8.58 3.62
C LEU A 100 -0.33 -9.72 4.55
N LEU A 101 -1.14 -10.12 5.54
CA LEU A 101 -0.77 -11.17 6.47
C LEU A 101 -0.61 -12.53 5.77
N CYS A 102 -1.50 -12.88 4.86
CA CYS A 102 -1.46 -14.16 4.13
C CYS A 102 -0.33 -14.23 3.08
N SER A 103 0.24 -13.10 2.66
CA SER A 103 1.35 -13.08 1.69
C SER A 103 2.68 -12.79 2.34
N THR A 104 2.81 -11.67 3.06
CA THR A 104 4.08 -11.17 3.58
C THR A 104 4.64 -12.06 4.68
N ILE A 105 3.81 -12.59 5.59
CA ILE A 105 4.30 -13.45 6.68
C ILE A 105 4.84 -14.80 6.16
N PRO A 106 4.10 -15.57 5.33
CA PRO A 106 4.64 -16.81 4.79
C PRO A 106 5.89 -16.58 3.93
N THR A 107 5.86 -15.57 3.05
CA THR A 107 7.01 -15.26 2.20
C THR A 107 8.23 -14.82 3.01
N SER A 108 8.05 -14.01 4.07
CA SER A 108 9.18 -13.58 4.92
C SER A 108 9.76 -14.73 5.72
N ILE A 109 8.92 -15.58 6.33
CA ILE A 109 9.41 -16.74 7.09
C ILE A 109 10.15 -17.70 6.17
N ILE A 110 9.54 -18.07 5.03
CA ILE A 110 10.15 -19.03 4.10
C ILE A 110 11.44 -18.46 3.50
N GLY A 111 11.41 -17.21 3.04
CA GLY A 111 12.56 -16.56 2.42
C GLY A 111 13.73 -16.37 3.38
N VAL A 112 13.48 -15.86 4.59
CA VAL A 112 14.56 -15.62 5.56
C VAL A 112 15.11 -16.94 6.13
N ARG A 113 14.25 -17.88 6.48
CA ARG A 113 14.67 -19.15 7.08
C ARG A 113 15.38 -20.08 6.09
N PHE A 114 14.84 -20.23 4.88
CA PHE A 114 15.31 -21.24 3.93
C PHE A 114 16.15 -20.66 2.80
N ALA A 115 15.74 -19.53 2.21
CA ALA A 115 16.50 -18.96 1.08
C ALA A 115 17.76 -18.21 1.54
N MET A 116 17.68 -17.49 2.68
CA MET A 116 18.81 -16.77 3.25
C MET A 116 19.59 -17.56 4.31
N ALA A 117 19.07 -18.71 4.73
CA ALA A 117 19.66 -19.56 5.77
C ALA A 117 20.02 -18.80 7.07
N ILE A 118 19.20 -17.81 7.44
CA ILE A 118 19.41 -17.03 8.66
C ILE A 118 18.84 -17.81 9.86
N GLU A 119 19.70 -18.12 10.83
CA GLU A 119 19.33 -18.76 12.08
C GLU A 119 19.82 -17.94 13.28
N PRO A 120 18.93 -17.47 14.17
CA PRO A 120 17.47 -17.58 14.11
C PRO A 120 16.86 -16.67 13.03
N PHE A 121 15.82 -17.14 12.32
CA PHE A 121 15.18 -16.36 11.26
C PHE A 121 14.56 -15.04 11.75
N TRP A 122 14.29 -14.93 13.06
CA TRP A 122 13.72 -13.75 13.70
C TRP A 122 14.79 -12.73 14.12
N THR A 123 16.03 -12.85 13.64
CA THR A 123 17.11 -11.89 13.92
C THR A 123 16.64 -10.45 13.61
N PRO A 124 16.47 -9.58 14.64
CA PRO A 124 15.76 -8.31 14.48
C PRO A 124 16.36 -7.37 13.42
N SER A 125 17.69 -7.30 13.35
CA SER A 125 18.42 -6.41 12.44
C SER A 125 18.26 -6.76 10.96
N GLN A 126 17.89 -8.01 10.65
CA GLN A 126 17.68 -8.48 9.28
C GLN A 126 16.18 -8.63 8.98
N TYR A 127 15.44 -9.27 9.88
CA TYR A 127 14.04 -9.62 9.65
C TYR A 127 13.13 -8.39 9.54
N ILE A 128 13.28 -7.40 10.43
CA ILE A 128 12.41 -6.22 10.46
C ILE A 128 12.55 -5.40 9.17
N PRO A 129 13.75 -5.05 8.68
CA PRO A 129 13.91 -4.36 7.40
C PRO A 129 13.36 -5.17 6.21
N ILE A 130 13.62 -6.48 6.14
CA ILE A 130 13.13 -7.35 5.05
C ILE A 130 11.61 -7.33 4.99
N VAL A 131 10.93 -7.52 6.12
CA VAL A 131 9.47 -7.43 6.20
C VAL A 131 8.97 -6.04 5.84
N GLY A 132 9.64 -4.98 6.30
CA GLY A 132 9.31 -3.60 5.94
C GLY A 132 9.34 -3.36 4.43
N MET A 133 10.36 -3.85 3.74
CA MET A 133 10.47 -3.75 2.27
C MET A 133 9.41 -4.58 1.55
N LEU A 134 9.14 -5.81 2.00
CA LEU A 134 8.06 -6.65 1.46
C LEU A 134 6.71 -5.93 1.59
N CYS A 135 6.39 -5.46 2.79
CA CYS A 135 5.14 -4.77 3.08
C CYS A 135 4.99 -3.50 2.22
N GLY A 136 6.04 -2.67 2.12
CA GLY A 136 6.02 -1.42 1.36
C GLY A 136 5.75 -1.61 -0.14
N SER A 137 6.41 -2.59 -0.76
CA SER A 137 6.19 -2.94 -2.17
C SER A 137 4.81 -3.56 -2.40
N THR A 138 4.43 -4.50 -1.54
CA THR A 138 3.14 -5.19 -1.61
C THR A 138 1.95 -4.23 -1.47
N ILE A 139 2.01 -3.26 -0.54
CA ILE A 139 1.00 -2.20 -0.40
C ILE A 139 0.81 -1.44 -1.72
N SER A 140 1.91 -1.09 -2.38
CA SER A 140 1.84 -0.32 -3.62
C SER A 140 1.19 -1.14 -4.74
N GLY A 141 1.48 -2.45 -4.81
CA GLY A 141 0.79 -3.38 -5.72
C GLY A 141 -0.70 -3.52 -5.43
N ILE A 142 -1.08 -3.73 -4.16
CA ILE A 142 -2.49 -3.83 -3.73
C ILE A 142 -3.26 -2.55 -4.11
N VAL A 143 -2.71 -1.37 -3.83
CA VAL A 143 -3.35 -0.08 -4.16
C VAL A 143 -3.64 0.02 -5.66
N VAL A 144 -2.65 -0.31 -6.50
CA VAL A 144 -2.80 -0.25 -7.96
C VAL A 144 -3.85 -1.26 -8.42
N GLY A 145 -3.74 -2.52 -8.00
CA GLY A 145 -4.67 -3.59 -8.40
C GLY A 145 -6.10 -3.31 -7.98
N VAL A 146 -6.34 -3.01 -6.69
CA VAL A 146 -7.69 -2.74 -6.17
C VAL A 146 -8.29 -1.47 -6.80
N THR A 147 -7.52 -0.40 -6.95
CA THR A 147 -8.03 0.83 -7.57
C THR A 147 -8.41 0.59 -9.03
N TYR A 148 -7.63 -0.21 -9.77
CA TYR A 148 -7.94 -0.57 -11.15
C TYR A 148 -9.21 -1.42 -11.23
N VAL A 149 -9.35 -2.46 -10.41
CA VAL A 149 -10.53 -3.33 -10.39
C VAL A 149 -11.80 -2.53 -10.07
N LEU A 150 -11.76 -1.68 -9.04
CA LEU A 150 -12.90 -0.83 -8.68
C LEU A 150 -13.19 0.21 -9.77
N LYS A 151 -12.18 0.62 -10.53
CA LYS A 151 -12.36 1.52 -11.66
C LYS A 151 -13.09 0.83 -12.80
N GLU A 152 -12.58 -0.31 -13.22
CA GLU A 152 -13.13 -1.08 -14.34
C GLU A 152 -14.53 -1.62 -14.06
N LEU A 153 -14.80 -2.10 -12.85
CA LEU A 153 -16.16 -2.53 -12.48
C LEU A 153 -17.18 -1.39 -12.46
N HIS A 154 -16.73 -0.15 -12.27
CA HIS A 154 -17.60 1.03 -12.30
C HIS A 154 -17.78 1.56 -13.73
N GLU A 155 -16.71 1.63 -14.53
CA GLU A 155 -16.74 2.22 -15.88
C GLU A 155 -17.21 1.23 -16.95
N ASN A 156 -16.91 -0.07 -16.80
CA ASN A 156 -17.28 -1.14 -17.74
C ASN A 156 -18.34 -2.09 -17.16
N ARG A 157 -19.22 -1.57 -16.29
CA ARG A 157 -20.28 -2.33 -15.61
C ARG A 157 -21.13 -3.14 -16.59
N ASP A 158 -21.58 -2.51 -17.68
CA ASP A 158 -22.49 -3.13 -18.65
C ASP A 158 -21.91 -4.41 -19.26
N LYS A 159 -20.60 -4.41 -19.57
CA LYS A 159 -19.94 -5.59 -20.14
C LYS A 159 -19.96 -6.76 -19.16
N VAL A 160 -19.65 -6.50 -17.90
CA VAL A 160 -19.64 -7.53 -16.86
C VAL A 160 -21.05 -8.06 -16.62
N GLU A 161 -22.07 -7.20 -16.59
CA GLU A 161 -23.47 -7.62 -16.46
C GLU A 161 -23.96 -8.45 -17.64
N VAL A 162 -23.51 -8.15 -18.87
CA VAL A 162 -23.78 -8.99 -20.04
C VAL A 162 -23.21 -10.40 -19.85
N TYR A 163 -21.94 -10.55 -19.46
CA TYR A 163 -21.37 -11.87 -19.19
C TYR A 163 -22.14 -12.64 -18.11
N LEU A 164 -22.53 -11.95 -17.04
CA LEU A 164 -23.33 -12.53 -15.96
C LEU A 164 -24.73 -12.95 -16.45
N ALA A 165 -25.36 -12.18 -17.33
CA ALA A 165 -26.65 -12.52 -17.94
C ALA A 165 -26.56 -13.73 -18.88
N PHE A 166 -25.40 -13.96 -19.51
CA PHE A 166 -25.10 -15.19 -20.26
C PHE A 166 -24.74 -16.39 -19.36
N GLY A 167 -24.84 -16.26 -18.03
CA GLY A 167 -24.61 -17.33 -17.08
C GLY A 167 -23.16 -17.51 -16.63
N ALA A 168 -22.25 -16.58 -16.98
CA ALA A 168 -20.89 -16.64 -16.47
C ALA A 168 -20.85 -16.45 -14.95
N THR A 169 -19.93 -17.15 -14.28
CA THR A 169 -19.68 -16.91 -12.86
C THR A 169 -18.98 -15.57 -12.65
N ARG A 170 -19.07 -15.02 -11.44
CA ARG A 170 -18.37 -13.76 -11.05
C ARG A 170 -16.88 -13.76 -11.39
N MET A 171 -16.20 -14.90 -11.25
CA MET A 171 -14.77 -15.01 -11.50
C MET A 171 -14.48 -15.07 -13.00
N GLU A 172 -15.33 -15.72 -13.79
CA GLU A 172 -15.20 -15.75 -15.25
C GLU A 172 -15.44 -14.38 -15.86
N ALA A 173 -16.52 -13.70 -15.44
CA ALA A 173 -16.87 -12.37 -15.93
C ALA A 173 -15.79 -11.32 -15.60
N CYS A 174 -15.13 -11.44 -14.44
CA CYS A 174 -14.11 -10.49 -14.00
C CYS A 174 -12.67 -10.95 -14.25
N LYS A 175 -12.45 -12.15 -14.82
CA LYS A 175 -11.12 -12.68 -15.13
C LYS A 175 -10.23 -11.72 -15.93
N PRO A 176 -10.68 -11.09 -17.03
CA PRO A 176 -9.82 -10.16 -17.78
C PRO A 176 -9.42 -8.95 -16.93
N ILE A 177 -10.37 -8.39 -16.16
CA ILE A 177 -10.12 -7.26 -15.25
C ILE A 177 -9.08 -7.65 -14.18
N ALA A 178 -9.19 -8.85 -13.62
CA ALA A 178 -8.26 -9.35 -12.60
C ALA A 178 -6.83 -9.56 -13.15
N ILE A 179 -6.71 -10.06 -14.38
CA ILE A 179 -5.40 -10.23 -15.05
C ILE A 179 -4.74 -8.87 -15.26
N ASP A 180 -5.47 -7.91 -15.83
CA ASP A 180 -4.95 -6.56 -16.08
C ASP A 180 -4.55 -5.86 -14.78
N ALA A 181 -5.36 -6.01 -13.73
CA ALA A 181 -5.06 -5.48 -12.40
C ALA A 181 -3.73 -6.03 -11.86
N LEU A 182 -3.50 -7.34 -12.02
CA LEU A 182 -2.28 -8.01 -11.56
C LEU A 182 -1.07 -7.57 -12.38
N VAL A 183 -1.20 -7.47 -13.70
CA VAL A 183 -0.13 -6.98 -14.60
C VAL A 183 0.26 -5.55 -14.22
N LEU A 184 -0.72 -4.66 -14.01
CA LEU A 184 -0.48 -3.28 -13.60
C LEU A 184 0.20 -3.20 -12.22
N ALA A 185 -0.22 -4.03 -11.27
CA ALA A 185 0.38 -4.08 -9.94
C ALA A 185 1.83 -4.60 -9.94
N LEU A 186 2.18 -5.52 -10.85
CA LEU A 186 3.51 -6.12 -10.93
C LEU A 186 4.48 -5.38 -11.84
N THR A 187 3.98 -4.52 -12.74
CA THR A 187 4.80 -3.72 -13.66
C THR A 187 5.96 -2.98 -12.95
N PRO A 188 5.76 -2.30 -11.80
CA PRO A 188 6.87 -1.63 -11.11
C PRO A 188 7.95 -2.61 -10.62
N VAL A 189 7.56 -3.80 -10.15
CA VAL A 189 8.49 -4.82 -9.65
C VAL A 189 9.31 -5.40 -10.80
N ILE A 190 8.66 -5.70 -11.94
CA ILE A 190 9.31 -6.21 -13.15
C ILE A 190 10.30 -5.16 -13.68
N ASN A 191 9.86 -3.90 -13.80
CA ASN A 191 10.73 -2.81 -14.26
C ASN A 191 11.93 -2.61 -13.34
N GLN A 192 11.75 -2.74 -12.02
CA GLN A 192 12.86 -2.67 -11.08
C GLN A 192 13.84 -3.84 -11.29
N MET A 193 13.36 -5.07 -11.46
CA MET A 193 14.21 -6.23 -11.74
C MET A 193 15.05 -6.07 -13.01
N SER A 194 14.51 -5.45 -14.07
CA SER A 194 15.24 -5.24 -15.32
C SER A 194 16.40 -4.24 -15.23
N VAL A 195 16.35 -3.31 -14.28
CA VAL A 195 17.31 -2.20 -14.14
C VAL A 195 18.38 -2.50 -13.08
N LEU A 196 18.05 -3.37 -12.12
CA LEU A 196 18.92 -3.74 -11.01
C LEU A 196 20.22 -4.39 -11.49
N GLY A 197 21.35 -3.94 -10.94
CA GLY A 197 22.68 -4.49 -11.20
C GLY A 197 23.38 -3.93 -12.44
N ILE A 198 22.65 -3.36 -13.40
CA ILE A 198 23.24 -2.70 -14.58
C ILE A 198 23.25 -1.17 -14.39
N ILE A 199 22.10 -0.59 -14.04
CA ILE A 199 21.92 0.87 -13.97
C ILE A 199 21.81 1.32 -12.51
N ALA A 200 21.14 0.53 -11.66
CA ALA A 200 20.88 0.88 -10.28
C ALA A 200 21.47 -0.17 -9.33
N ILE A 201 22.23 0.30 -8.32
CA ILE A 201 22.61 -0.49 -7.16
C ILE A 201 21.61 -0.17 -6.04
N PRO A 202 20.83 -1.14 -5.55
CA PRO A 202 19.84 -0.88 -4.52
C PRO A 202 20.50 -0.54 -3.18
N GLY A 203 19.89 0.38 -2.43
CA GLY A 203 20.50 0.98 -1.24
C GLY A 203 20.87 -0.02 -0.15
N MET A 204 20.12 -1.11 0.02
CA MET A 204 20.46 -2.15 1.00
C MET A 204 21.64 -3.03 0.56
N MET A 205 21.79 -3.28 -0.76
CA MET A 205 23.00 -3.93 -1.29
C MET A 205 24.22 -3.04 -1.06
N THR A 206 24.13 -1.74 -1.36
CA THR A 206 25.20 -0.78 -1.05
C THR A 206 25.47 -0.74 0.45
N GLY A 207 24.43 -0.71 1.28
CA GLY A 207 24.55 -0.73 2.74
C GLY A 207 25.27 -1.98 3.27
N ALA A 208 24.96 -3.16 2.72
CA ALA A 208 25.64 -4.41 3.08
C ALA A 208 27.12 -4.39 2.69
N ILE A 209 27.44 -3.86 1.50
CA ILE A 209 28.83 -3.70 1.03
C ILE A 209 29.60 -2.73 1.94
N LEU A 210 29.01 -1.57 2.26
CA LEU A 210 29.61 -0.60 3.19
C LEU A 210 29.75 -1.17 4.61
N GLY A 211 28.85 -2.06 5.01
CA GLY A 211 28.91 -2.83 6.26
C GLY A 211 29.90 -4.01 6.24
N GLY A 212 30.73 -4.14 5.20
CA GLY A 212 31.80 -5.14 5.10
C GLY A 212 31.37 -6.50 4.54
N THR A 213 30.14 -6.65 4.05
CA THR A 213 29.71 -7.87 3.37
C THR A 213 30.35 -7.95 1.98
N SER A 214 30.77 -9.15 1.55
CA SER A 214 31.30 -9.33 0.19
C SER A 214 30.26 -8.95 -0.87
N VAL A 215 30.71 -8.34 -1.96
CA VAL A 215 29.83 -7.88 -3.05
C VAL A 215 28.98 -9.02 -3.61
N GLN A 216 29.57 -10.22 -3.74
CA GLN A 216 28.88 -11.41 -4.22
C GLN A 216 27.77 -11.85 -3.26
N GLN A 217 28.00 -11.76 -1.95
CA GLN A 217 26.99 -12.11 -0.96
C GLN A 217 25.86 -11.08 -0.92
N ALA A 218 26.19 -9.78 -0.97
CA ALA A 218 25.20 -8.71 -1.05
C ALA A 218 24.32 -8.82 -2.31
N ALA A 219 24.90 -9.18 -3.45
CA ALA A 219 24.17 -9.42 -4.70
C ALA A 219 23.19 -10.61 -4.57
N LYS A 220 23.61 -11.73 -3.96
CA LYS A 220 22.74 -12.89 -3.71
C LYS A 220 21.57 -12.56 -2.81
N LEU A 221 21.82 -11.84 -1.72
CA LEU A 221 20.76 -11.37 -0.82
C LEU A 221 19.76 -10.48 -1.56
N GLN A 222 20.24 -9.56 -2.38
CA GLN A 222 19.37 -8.68 -3.15
C GLN A 222 18.52 -9.45 -4.17
N MET A 223 19.08 -10.46 -4.86
CA MET A 223 18.32 -11.32 -5.78
C MET A 223 17.19 -12.04 -5.04
N ILE A 224 17.48 -12.64 -3.88
CA ILE A 224 16.48 -13.33 -3.06
C ILE A 224 15.37 -12.36 -2.64
N ILE A 225 15.71 -11.15 -2.21
CA ILE A 225 14.74 -10.15 -1.73
C ILE A 225 13.83 -9.68 -2.87
N MET A 226 14.37 -9.51 -4.08
CA MET A 226 13.55 -9.17 -5.24
C MET A 226 12.54 -10.26 -5.57
N PHE A 227 12.94 -11.53 -5.51
CA PHE A 227 12.02 -12.65 -5.71
C PHE A 227 10.95 -12.73 -4.62
N MET A 228 11.32 -12.46 -3.36
CA MET A 228 10.38 -12.38 -2.25
C MET A 228 9.38 -11.22 -2.42
N ILE A 229 9.84 -10.03 -2.84
CA ILE A 229 8.98 -8.88 -3.12
C ILE A 229 7.98 -9.22 -4.23
N SER A 230 8.45 -9.80 -5.33
CA SER A 230 7.58 -10.22 -6.45
C SER A 230 6.53 -11.24 -6.01
N SER A 231 6.96 -12.27 -5.27
CA SER A 231 6.06 -13.30 -4.74
C SER A 231 5.02 -12.73 -3.78
N SER A 232 5.44 -11.95 -2.78
CA SER A 232 4.50 -11.35 -1.81
C SER A 232 3.53 -10.38 -2.49
N THR A 233 4.01 -9.55 -3.43
CA THR A 233 3.17 -8.58 -4.15
C THR A 233 2.13 -9.31 -5.00
N THR A 234 2.55 -10.37 -5.71
CA THR A 234 1.65 -11.20 -6.53
C THR A 234 0.56 -11.83 -5.69
N LEU A 235 0.93 -12.53 -4.61
CA LEU A 235 -0.02 -13.22 -3.73
C LEU A 235 -1.02 -12.26 -3.09
N ALA A 236 -0.55 -11.12 -2.56
CA ALA A 236 -1.43 -10.17 -1.91
C ALA A 236 -2.37 -9.49 -2.91
N THR A 237 -1.87 -9.12 -4.09
CA THR A 237 -2.68 -8.47 -5.12
C THR A 237 -3.74 -9.43 -5.65
N MET A 238 -3.38 -10.70 -5.90
CA MET A 238 -4.34 -11.72 -6.30
C MET A 238 -5.44 -11.91 -5.25
N PHE A 239 -5.06 -12.06 -3.97
CA PHE A 239 -6.01 -12.23 -2.88
C PHE A 239 -6.95 -11.02 -2.73
N THR A 240 -6.39 -9.81 -2.68
CA THR A 240 -7.16 -8.57 -2.50
C THR A 240 -8.05 -8.28 -3.71
N THR A 241 -7.60 -8.58 -4.93
CA THR A 241 -8.41 -8.46 -6.15
C THR A 241 -9.57 -9.45 -6.15
N ALA A 242 -9.32 -10.72 -5.84
CA ALA A 242 -10.37 -11.73 -5.76
C ALA A 242 -11.42 -11.37 -4.69
N TYR A 243 -10.97 -10.86 -3.53
CA TYR A 243 -11.84 -10.41 -2.46
C TYR A 243 -12.64 -9.15 -2.86
N ALA A 244 -12.02 -8.19 -3.55
CA ALA A 244 -12.70 -7.01 -4.06
C ALA A 244 -13.80 -7.39 -5.07
N ILE A 245 -13.53 -8.32 -5.98
CA ILE A 245 -14.55 -8.82 -6.92
C ILE A 245 -15.67 -9.53 -6.16
N ALA A 246 -15.35 -10.40 -5.19
CA ALA A 246 -16.36 -11.12 -4.42
C ALA A 246 -17.24 -10.22 -3.53
N THR A 247 -16.76 -9.03 -3.17
CA THR A 247 -17.52 -8.06 -2.35
C THR A 247 -18.36 -7.10 -3.19
N VAL A 248 -17.87 -6.72 -4.38
CA VAL A 248 -18.55 -5.78 -5.30
C VAL A 248 -19.54 -6.50 -6.20
N VAL A 249 -19.24 -7.73 -6.64
CA VAL A 249 -20.13 -8.57 -7.46
C VAL A 249 -20.81 -9.57 -6.55
N ASP A 250 -22.11 -9.42 -6.38
CA ASP A 250 -22.89 -10.25 -5.46
C ASP A 250 -23.13 -11.67 -6.00
N ALA A 251 -23.51 -12.58 -5.11
CA ALA A 251 -23.91 -13.96 -5.45
C ALA A 251 -25.14 -14.00 -6.37
N GLU A 252 -25.96 -12.95 -6.38
CA GLU A 252 -27.11 -12.79 -7.29
C GLU A 252 -26.74 -12.18 -8.66
N HIS A 253 -25.46 -12.23 -9.06
CA HIS A 253 -24.99 -11.79 -10.38
C HIS A 253 -25.29 -10.30 -10.68
N ARG A 254 -25.19 -9.44 -9.66
CA ARG A 254 -25.37 -7.98 -9.79
C ARG A 254 -24.15 -7.23 -9.28
N ILE A 255 -23.79 -6.15 -9.98
CA ILE A 255 -22.73 -5.24 -9.53
C ILE A 255 -23.34 -4.27 -8.52
N ARG A 256 -22.91 -4.38 -7.27
CA ARG A 256 -23.31 -3.52 -6.16
C ARG A 256 -22.50 -2.23 -6.17
N SER A 257 -22.89 -1.32 -7.06
CA SER A 257 -22.25 -0.01 -7.24
C SER A 257 -22.30 0.83 -5.97
N GLU A 258 -23.30 0.59 -5.10
CA GLU A 258 -23.45 1.22 -3.79
C GLU A 258 -22.29 0.91 -2.82
N ARG A 259 -21.52 -0.16 -3.08
CA ARG A 259 -20.36 -0.54 -2.27
C ARG A 259 -19.06 0.12 -2.73
N ILE A 260 -19.06 0.86 -3.84
CA ILE A 260 -17.90 1.56 -4.37
C ILE A 260 -17.97 3.03 -3.96
N TYR A 261 -17.11 3.42 -3.03
CA TYR A 261 -17.00 4.80 -2.57
C TYR A 261 -15.94 5.55 -3.38
N SER A 262 -16.39 6.57 -4.11
CA SER A 262 -15.54 7.59 -4.73
C SER A 262 -15.64 8.87 -3.90
N GLY A 263 -14.71 9.08 -2.97
CA GLY A 263 -14.70 10.28 -2.15
C GLY A 263 -13.37 10.49 -1.45
N LYS A 264 -12.89 11.74 -1.43
CA LYS A 264 -11.85 12.14 -0.48
C LYS A 264 -12.44 11.94 0.92
N ILE A 265 -11.70 11.32 1.85
CA ILE A 265 -12.05 11.46 3.27
C ILE A 265 -12.09 12.96 3.53
N GLU A 266 -13.22 13.51 3.99
CA GLU A 266 -13.20 14.82 4.63
C GLU A 266 -12.24 14.72 5.82
N LEU A 267 -11.03 15.22 5.60
CA LEU A 267 -10.00 15.29 6.60
C LEU A 267 -10.59 16.03 7.80
N VAL A 268 -10.56 15.38 8.97
CA VAL A 268 -10.74 16.09 10.24
C VAL A 268 -9.79 17.29 10.21
N PRO A 269 -10.27 18.52 10.48
CA PRO A 269 -9.44 19.72 10.38
C PRO A 269 -8.14 19.57 11.18
N VAL A 270 -7.04 19.99 10.54
CA VAL A 270 -5.63 19.85 10.97
C VAL A 270 -5.38 20.36 12.39
N GLU A 271 -6.27 21.19 12.93
CA GLU A 271 -6.22 21.67 14.30
C GLU A 271 -6.29 20.56 15.37
N LYS A 272 -6.85 19.39 15.05
CA LYS A 272 -6.88 18.20 15.94
C LYS A 272 -5.70 17.23 15.78
N VAL A 273 -4.76 17.51 14.86
CA VAL A 273 -3.59 16.65 14.58
C VAL A 273 -2.42 16.91 15.55
N LYS A 274 -2.52 17.93 16.41
CA LYS A 274 -1.49 18.24 17.43
C LYS A 274 -1.26 17.15 18.50
N SER A 275 -2.02 16.06 18.50
CA SER A 275 -1.90 14.95 19.47
C SER A 275 -1.41 13.64 18.81
N GLY A 276 -0.49 13.76 17.86
CA GLY A 276 -0.07 12.70 16.92
C GLY A 276 0.74 11.51 17.46
N LEU A 277 0.89 11.34 18.78
CA LEU A 277 1.61 10.19 19.35
C LEU A 277 0.72 9.20 20.13
N LEU A 278 -0.54 9.55 20.42
CA LEU A 278 -1.41 8.77 21.32
C LEU A 278 -2.56 8.01 20.62
N ILE A 279 -2.74 8.19 19.30
CA ILE A 279 -3.96 7.76 18.59
C ILE A 279 -3.85 6.36 17.97
N VAL A 280 -2.65 5.78 17.86
CA VAL A 280 -2.47 4.46 17.21
C VAL A 280 -3.13 3.31 17.98
N GLY A 281 -3.35 3.46 19.30
CA GLY A 281 -3.92 2.40 20.14
C GLY A 281 -5.44 2.43 20.38
N MET A 282 -6.08 3.60 20.45
CA MET A 282 -7.42 3.71 21.07
C MET A 282 -8.61 3.82 20.11
N THR A 283 -8.40 4.04 18.81
CA THR A 283 -9.50 4.36 17.88
C THR A 283 -9.88 3.27 16.89
N CYS A 284 -9.18 2.14 16.80
CA CYS A 284 -9.46 1.10 15.80
C CYS A 284 -10.92 0.61 15.82
N THR A 285 -11.50 0.40 17.01
CA THR A 285 -12.89 -0.06 17.16
C THR A 285 -13.90 1.08 17.16
N GLY A 286 -13.56 2.21 17.78
CA GLY A 286 -14.47 3.36 17.92
C GLY A 286 -14.65 4.20 16.65
N TRP A 287 -13.61 4.28 15.81
CA TRP A 287 -13.63 5.04 14.56
C TRP A 287 -14.30 4.25 13.43
N TYR A 288 -14.00 2.94 13.30
CA TYR A 288 -14.67 2.06 12.34
C TYR A 288 -16.19 2.07 12.53
N ARG A 289 -16.67 1.96 13.78
CA ARG A 289 -18.11 2.02 14.11
C ARG A 289 -18.73 3.41 13.87
N ARG A 290 -17.97 4.51 13.98
CA ARG A 290 -18.48 5.88 13.73
C ARG A 290 -18.55 6.27 12.26
N GLN A 291 -17.64 5.76 11.43
CA GLN A 291 -17.58 6.10 10.01
C GLN A 291 -18.49 5.19 9.16
N PHE A 292 -18.56 3.89 9.47
CA PHE A 292 -19.36 2.93 8.72
C PHE A 292 -20.66 2.49 9.42
N GLY A 293 -20.89 2.87 10.69
CA GLY A 293 -22.11 2.55 11.44
C GLY A 293 -23.20 3.62 11.37
N ARG A 294 -23.02 4.67 10.57
CA ARG A 294 -24.00 5.74 10.39
C ARG A 294 -24.61 5.56 9.01
N ASN A 295 -25.83 5.02 8.93
CA ASN A 295 -26.63 4.93 7.70
C ASN A 295 -26.51 6.26 6.95
N HIS A 296 -25.68 6.28 5.92
CA HIS A 296 -25.59 7.42 5.02
C HIS A 296 -26.86 7.34 4.17
N HIS A 297 -27.86 8.13 4.54
CA HIS A 297 -28.88 8.53 3.60
C HIS A 297 -28.14 9.17 2.43
N ILE A 298 -28.14 8.44 1.31
CA ILE A 298 -27.67 8.90 0.01
C ILE A 298 -28.50 10.16 -0.31
N PRO A 299 -27.91 11.35 -0.51
CA PRO A 299 -28.66 12.43 -1.11
C PRO A 299 -29.02 11.97 -2.53
N ALA A 300 -30.32 11.82 -2.80
CA ALA A 300 -30.80 11.53 -4.15
C ALA A 300 -30.24 12.61 -5.08
N GLY A 301 -29.45 12.20 -6.07
CA GLY A 301 -29.10 13.09 -7.16
C GLY A 301 -30.39 13.43 -7.90
N ASP A 302 -30.68 14.72 -8.05
CA ASP A 302 -31.77 15.21 -8.89
C ASP A 302 -31.49 14.79 -10.34
N TYR A 303 -32.06 13.67 -10.75
CA TYR A 303 -32.19 13.29 -12.15
C TYR A 303 -33.58 13.71 -12.60
N ASP A 304 -33.65 14.76 -13.42
CA ASP A 304 -34.91 15.19 -14.04
C ASP A 304 -35.31 14.13 -15.08
N LEU A 305 -36.33 13.35 -14.73
CA LEU A 305 -36.90 12.28 -15.57
C LEU A 305 -38.12 12.84 -16.29
N ASP A 306 -38.16 12.73 -17.62
CA ASP A 306 -39.41 12.92 -18.37
C ASP A 306 -40.48 11.92 -17.88
N ALA A 307 -41.76 12.19 -18.11
CA ALA A 307 -42.93 11.36 -17.74
C ALA A 307 -42.89 9.91 -18.28
N ARG A 308 -41.83 9.52 -19.01
CA ARG A 308 -41.53 8.16 -19.49
C ARG A 308 -40.20 7.57 -18.99
N GLY A 309 -39.52 8.22 -18.03
CA GLY A 309 -38.37 7.65 -17.32
C GLY A 309 -37.07 7.53 -18.14
N ARG A 310 -36.78 8.46 -19.05
CA ARG A 310 -35.46 8.53 -19.74
C ARG A 310 -34.67 9.75 -19.28
N LEU A 311 -33.36 9.57 -19.12
CA LEU A 311 -32.41 10.62 -18.77
C LEU A 311 -32.27 11.62 -19.92
N MET A 312 -32.53 12.91 -19.66
CA MET A 312 -32.24 13.97 -20.62
C MET A 312 -30.76 14.37 -20.53
N SER A 313 -30.05 14.32 -21.65
CA SER A 313 -28.70 14.86 -21.80
C SER A 313 -28.78 16.38 -21.93
N GLN A 314 -28.22 17.14 -20.97
CA GLN A 314 -28.04 18.57 -21.16
C GLN A 314 -26.92 18.80 -22.20
N GLY A 315 -27.28 19.47 -23.29
CA GLY A 315 -26.34 20.01 -24.29
C GLY A 315 -25.80 21.37 -23.89
#